data_AF-A0A3G8X5T9-F1
#
_entry.id   AF-A0A3G8X5T9-F1
#
_cell.length_a   1.000
_cell.length_b   1.000
_cell.length_c   1.000
_cell.angle_alpha   90.00
_cell.angle_beta   90.00
_cell.angle_gamma   90.00
#
_symmetry.space_group_name_H-M   'P 1'
#
loop_
_entity.id
_entity.type
_entity.pdbx_description
1 polymer ?
#
loop_
_entity_poly.entity_id
_entity_poly.type
_entity_poly.pdbx_seq_one_letter_code
_entity_poly.pdbx_strand_id
1 'polypeptide(L)'
;MQYKNVLAIALIISIAVISSCQNREKELNQVIQTKFNQAIIDDLPAYKRLNDLIVDNIDTIVSFRKAQIEHPERAERFDFLHDNEAENNFIQNDINFNNMPAFILPKMDSAFSSIKKGKISGFSIHANGMIDMSVEHTFNEKTNCDTYSSLVWHMPENLPIDLTAKDTVLTNECRYIVHVMKRGNP
;
A
#
# COMPACT_ATOMS: atom_id res chain seq x y z
N MET A 1 -24.83 39.40 19.88
CA MET A 1 -23.56 38.78 19.42
C MET A 1 -23.70 37.28 19.12
N GLN A 2 -24.51 36.50 19.85
CA GLN A 2 -24.67 35.05 19.64
C GLN A 2 -25.13 34.62 18.23
N TYR A 3 -26.09 35.33 17.60
CA TYR A 3 -26.59 34.98 16.26
C TYR A 3 -25.57 35.13 15.13
N LYS A 4 -24.60 36.06 15.24
CA LYS A 4 -23.53 36.22 14.24
C LYS A 4 -22.56 35.03 14.26
N ASN A 5 -22.31 34.47 15.44
CA ASN A 5 -21.42 33.31 15.60
C ASN A 5 -22.08 32.03 15.08
N VAL A 6 -23.40 31.85 15.28
CA VAL A 6 -24.14 30.70 14.73
C VAL A 6 -24.17 30.73 13.20
N LEU A 7 -24.37 31.90 12.60
CA LEU A 7 -24.38 32.04 11.14
C LEU A 7 -22.99 31.78 10.53
N ALA A 8 -21.92 32.25 11.18
CA ALA A 8 -20.55 32.00 10.76
C ALA A 8 -20.19 30.51 10.84
N ILE A 9 -20.58 29.83 11.92
CA ILE A 9 -20.36 28.38 12.08
C ILE A 9 -21.12 27.59 11.01
N ALA A 10 -22.39 27.91 10.75
CA ALA A 10 -23.18 27.26 9.71
C ALA A 10 -22.58 27.47 8.31
N LEU A 11 -22.06 28.67 8.02
CA LEU A 11 -21.38 28.97 6.77
C LEU A 11 -20.07 28.18 6.62
N ILE A 12 -19.25 28.10 7.69
CA ILE A 12 -18.00 27.33 7.70
C ILE A 12 -18.28 25.84 7.46
N ILE A 13 -19.29 25.27 8.14
CA ILE A 13 -19.69 23.86 7.95
C ILE A 13 -20.14 23.63 6.51
N SER A 14 -20.96 24.53 5.95
CA SER A 14 -21.44 24.41 4.57
C SER A 14 -20.30 24.45 3.55
N ILE A 15 -19.34 25.37 3.73
CA ILE A 15 -18.16 25.48 2.86
C ILE A 15 -17.27 24.24 2.98
N ALA A 16 -17.08 23.72 4.20
CA ALA A 16 -16.29 22.51 4.43
C ALA A 16 -16.93 21.28 3.77
N VAL A 17 -18.25 21.12 3.90
CA VAL A 17 -18.99 20.01 3.28
C VAL A 17 -18.95 20.10 1.74
N ILE A 18 -19.16 21.29 1.16
CA ILE A 18 -19.09 21.47 -0.30
C ILE A 18 -17.67 21.18 -0.82
N SER A 19 -16.64 21.68 -0.13
CA SER A 19 -15.24 21.43 -0.48
C SER A 19 -14.87 19.94 -0.39
N SER A 20 -15.36 19.24 0.65
CA SER A 20 -15.17 17.80 0.80
C SER A 20 -15.83 17.01 -0.34
N CYS A 21 -17.08 17.33 -0.70
CA CYS A 21 -17.78 16.68 -1.81
C CYS A 21 -17.08 16.90 -3.15
N GLN A 22 -16.63 18.13 -3.43
CA GLN A 22 -15.89 18.45 -4.66
C GLN A 22 -14.54 17.74 -4.74
N ASN A 23 -13.87 17.53 -3.59
CA ASN A 23 -12.63 16.78 -3.53
C ASN A 23 -12.88 15.30 -3.84
N ARG A 24 -13.91 14.72 -3.22
CA ARG A 24 -14.26 13.31 -3.43
C ARG A 24 -14.69 13.02 -4.86
N GLU A 25 -15.42 13.92 -5.49
CA GLU A 25 -15.79 13.79 -6.91
C GLU A 25 -14.56 13.81 -7.83
N LYS A 26 -13.55 14.64 -7.52
CA LYS A 26 -12.28 14.66 -8.28
C LYS A 26 -11.49 13.36 -8.11
N GLU A 27 -11.40 12.83 -6.89
CA GLU A 27 -10.77 11.54 -6.62
C GLU A 27 -11.48 10.42 -7.40
N LEU A 28 -12.80 10.35 -7.33
CA LEU A 28 -13.61 9.37 -8.06
C LEU A 28 -13.39 9.45 -9.58
N ASN A 29 -13.45 10.66 -10.14
CA ASN A 29 -13.20 10.87 -11.57
C ASN A 29 -11.79 10.44 -11.98
N GLN A 30 -10.79 10.72 -11.14
CA GLN A 30 -9.41 10.32 -11.38
C GLN A 30 -9.26 8.79 -11.34
N VAL A 31 -9.81 8.11 -10.32
CA VAL A 31 -9.79 6.63 -10.20
C VAL A 31 -10.37 5.98 -11.44
N ILE A 32 -11.54 6.45 -11.90
CA ILE A 32 -12.21 5.92 -13.09
C ILE A 32 -11.29 6.02 -14.32
N GLN A 33 -10.58 7.14 -14.48
CA GLN A 33 -9.71 7.42 -15.63
C GLN A 33 -8.34 6.72 -15.57
N THR A 34 -7.81 6.45 -14.37
CA THR A 34 -6.49 5.81 -14.22
C THR A 34 -6.46 4.45 -14.90
N LYS A 35 -5.39 4.10 -15.62
CA LYS A 35 -5.26 2.77 -16.22
C LYS A 35 -4.37 1.90 -15.34
N PHE A 36 -4.63 0.60 -15.31
CA PHE A 36 -3.69 -0.35 -14.72
C PHE A 36 -2.38 -0.34 -15.52
N ASN A 37 -1.25 -0.32 -14.83
CA ASN A 37 0.06 -0.25 -15.45
C ASN A 37 0.42 -1.62 -16.07
N GLN A 38 0.46 -1.68 -17.40
CA GLN A 38 0.73 -2.93 -18.12
C GLN A 38 2.12 -3.50 -17.79
N ALA A 39 3.12 -2.65 -17.51
CA ALA A 39 4.46 -3.12 -17.17
C ALA A 39 4.53 -3.81 -15.80
N ILE A 40 3.54 -3.59 -14.91
CA ILE A 40 3.38 -4.32 -13.65
C ILE A 40 2.70 -5.67 -13.92
N ILE A 41 1.65 -5.66 -14.76
CA ILE A 41 0.93 -6.88 -15.17
C ILE A 41 1.87 -7.86 -15.91
N ASP A 42 2.68 -7.36 -16.83
CA ASP A 42 3.64 -8.16 -17.59
C ASP A 42 4.74 -8.77 -16.70
N ASP A 43 5.01 -8.14 -15.56
CA ASP A 43 6.03 -8.53 -14.59
C ASP A 43 5.43 -9.34 -13.41
N LEU A 44 4.13 -9.67 -13.47
CA LEU A 44 3.42 -10.46 -12.46
C LEU A 44 4.16 -11.75 -12.03
N PRO A 45 4.85 -12.50 -12.92
CA PRO A 45 5.65 -13.66 -12.50
C PRO A 45 6.77 -13.33 -11.49
N ALA A 46 7.38 -12.15 -11.58
CA ALA A 46 8.42 -11.73 -10.63
C ALA A 46 7.82 -11.42 -9.26
N TYR A 47 6.69 -10.70 -9.22
CA TYR A 47 5.93 -10.47 -7.99
C TYR A 47 5.44 -11.78 -7.37
N LYS A 48 4.96 -12.72 -8.18
CA LYS A 48 4.55 -14.04 -7.70
C LYS A 48 5.72 -14.78 -7.04
N ARG A 49 6.92 -14.73 -7.62
CA ARG A 49 8.11 -15.36 -7.01
C ARG A 49 8.41 -14.77 -5.63
N LEU A 50 8.29 -13.45 -5.46
CA LEU A 50 8.43 -12.82 -4.15
C LEU A 50 7.32 -13.28 -3.19
N ASN A 51 6.07 -13.33 -3.64
CA ASN A 51 4.94 -13.81 -2.84
C ASN A 51 5.16 -15.25 -2.37
N ASP A 52 5.53 -16.15 -3.28
CA ASP A 52 5.76 -17.56 -2.97
C ASP A 52 6.89 -17.72 -1.93
N LEU A 53 7.97 -16.94 -2.03
CA LEU A 53 9.03 -16.92 -1.03
C LEU A 53 8.56 -16.42 0.35
N ILE A 54 7.68 -15.41 0.38
CA ILE A 54 7.09 -14.90 1.62
C ILE A 54 6.20 -15.99 2.24
N VAL A 55 5.31 -16.60 1.44
CA VAL A 55 4.38 -17.65 1.89
C VAL A 55 5.13 -18.86 2.42
N ASP A 56 6.14 -19.35 1.69
CA ASP A 56 6.97 -20.50 2.09
C ASP A 56 7.69 -20.30 3.42
N ASN A 57 7.89 -19.04 3.84
CA ASN A 57 8.64 -18.67 5.03
C ASN A 57 7.82 -17.83 6.03
N ILE A 58 6.49 -17.76 5.87
CA ILE A 58 5.65 -16.77 6.55
C ILE A 58 5.73 -16.86 8.07
N ASP A 59 5.70 -18.07 8.63
CA ASP A 59 5.80 -18.28 10.07
C ASP A 59 7.12 -17.75 10.62
N THR A 60 8.21 -18.01 9.91
CA THR A 60 9.54 -17.55 10.32
C THR A 60 9.65 -16.03 10.24
N ILE A 61 9.15 -15.43 9.16
CA ILE A 61 9.14 -13.98 8.95
C ILE A 61 8.30 -13.30 10.05
N VAL A 62 7.10 -13.81 10.32
CA VAL A 62 6.19 -13.27 11.34
C VAL A 62 6.76 -13.44 12.74
N SER A 63 7.33 -14.60 13.08
CA SER A 63 7.98 -14.82 14.38
C SER A 63 9.16 -13.87 14.58
N PHE A 64 9.98 -13.67 13.56
CA PHE A 64 11.09 -12.70 13.58
C PHE A 64 10.58 -11.27 13.82
N ARG A 65 9.49 -10.85 13.16
CA ARG A 65 8.92 -9.51 13.37
C ARG A 65 8.31 -9.33 14.76
N LYS A 66 7.57 -10.33 15.25
CA LYS A 66 6.97 -10.30 16.59
C LYS A 66 8.01 -10.16 17.71
N ALA A 67 9.19 -10.76 17.53
CA ALA A 67 10.28 -10.66 18.51
C ALA A 67 10.89 -9.25 18.64
N GLN A 68 10.54 -8.31 17.75
CA GLN A 68 11.14 -6.97 17.67
C GLN A 68 10.18 -5.85 18.06
N ILE A 69 8.97 -6.18 18.50
CA ILE A 69 7.96 -5.22 18.90
C ILE A 69 7.47 -5.56 20.31
N GLU A 70 7.17 -4.52 21.10
CA GLU A 70 6.81 -4.68 22.51
C GLU A 70 5.44 -5.36 22.72
N HIS A 71 4.51 -5.13 21.78
CA HIS A 71 3.13 -5.65 21.82
C HIS A 71 2.75 -6.40 20.54
N PRO A 72 3.34 -7.59 20.27
CA PRO A 72 3.12 -8.33 19.04
C PRO A 72 1.70 -8.83 18.83
N GLU A 73 0.90 -8.94 19.89
CA GLU A 73 -0.51 -9.30 19.86
C GLU A 73 -1.39 -8.20 19.24
N ARG A 74 -0.90 -6.97 19.20
CA ARG A 74 -1.61 -5.81 18.63
C ARG A 74 -1.22 -5.52 17.18
N ALA A 75 -0.26 -6.27 16.63
CA ALA A 75 0.21 -6.05 15.27
C ALA A 75 -0.82 -6.57 14.26
N GLU A 76 -1.50 -5.66 13.58
CA GLU A 76 -2.43 -5.98 12.49
C GLU A 76 -1.71 -6.26 11.16
N ARG A 77 -0.49 -5.73 11.00
CA ARG A 77 0.37 -5.93 9.84
C ARG A 77 1.85 -5.78 10.19
N PHE A 78 2.69 -6.40 9.37
CA PHE A 78 4.15 -6.24 9.37
C PHE A 78 4.58 -5.65 8.04
N ASP A 79 4.98 -4.39 8.07
CA ASP A 79 5.51 -3.69 6.90
C ASP A 79 6.98 -4.11 6.67
N PHE A 80 7.40 -4.17 5.40
CA PHE A 80 8.75 -4.41 4.90
C PHE A 80 9.02 -3.38 3.80
N LEU A 81 9.68 -2.29 4.17
CA LEU A 81 9.92 -1.15 3.28
C LEU A 81 11.33 -1.21 2.70
N HIS A 82 11.47 -0.82 1.44
CA HIS A 82 12.76 -0.61 0.81
C HIS A 82 12.92 0.87 0.50
N ASP A 83 13.93 1.52 1.09
CA ASP A 83 14.26 2.90 0.77
C ASP A 83 15.66 2.98 0.15
N ASN A 84 15.82 3.93 -0.76
CA ASN A 84 16.94 4.19 -1.64
C ASN A 84 17.06 3.26 -2.87
N GLU A 85 16.88 3.84 -4.05
CA GLU A 85 17.18 3.18 -5.34
C GLU A 85 18.66 2.78 -5.46
N ALA A 86 19.55 3.41 -4.67
CA ALA A 86 21.00 3.19 -4.70
C ALA A 86 21.50 2.06 -3.77
N GLU A 87 20.77 1.72 -2.71
CA GLU A 87 21.15 0.67 -1.77
C GLU A 87 20.17 -0.50 -1.92
N ASN A 88 20.63 -1.76 -1.81
CA ASN A 88 19.82 -2.95 -2.07
C ASN A 88 19.41 -3.63 -0.76
N ASN A 89 18.98 -2.86 0.25
CA ASN A 89 18.64 -3.38 1.56
C ASN A 89 17.27 -2.86 2.05
N PHE A 90 16.50 -3.70 2.74
CA PHE A 90 15.32 -3.24 3.49
C PHE A 90 15.72 -2.20 4.53
N ILE A 91 14.99 -1.07 4.57
CA ILE A 91 15.21 0.00 5.55
C ILE A 91 14.01 0.06 6.46
N GLN A 92 14.18 -0.47 7.67
CA GLN A 92 13.29 -0.20 8.79
C GLN A 92 14.16 0.02 10.00
N ASN A 93 14.34 1.28 10.39
CA ASN A 93 15.24 1.70 11.49
C ASN A 93 14.93 1.00 12.81
N ASP A 94 13.68 0.58 12.98
CA ASP A 94 13.17 -0.12 14.16
C ASP A 94 13.29 -1.66 14.04
N ILE A 95 13.94 -2.17 12.99
CA ILE A 95 14.14 -3.60 12.75
C ILE A 95 15.62 -3.93 12.67
N ASN A 96 16.02 -4.83 13.55
CA ASN A 96 17.33 -5.44 13.52
C ASN A 96 17.30 -6.72 12.66
N PHE A 97 17.60 -6.56 11.37
CA PHE A 97 17.71 -7.67 10.41
C PHE A 97 18.84 -8.68 10.72
N ASN A 98 19.76 -8.38 11.64
CA ASN A 98 20.87 -9.29 11.99
C ASN A 98 20.39 -10.63 12.58
N ASN A 99 19.18 -10.69 13.12
CA ASN A 99 18.60 -11.90 13.70
C ASN A 99 17.67 -12.65 12.72
N MET A 100 17.50 -12.15 11.50
CA MET A 100 16.73 -12.86 10.49
C MET A 100 17.54 -14.07 10.00
N PRO A 101 16.95 -15.26 9.82
CA PRO A 101 17.70 -16.40 9.33
C PRO A 101 18.40 -16.08 8.00
N ALA A 102 19.71 -16.33 7.97
CA ALA A 102 20.59 -15.92 6.86
C ALA A 102 20.21 -16.51 5.49
N PHE A 103 19.32 -17.50 5.44
CA PHE A 103 18.82 -18.07 4.20
C PHE A 103 17.57 -17.38 3.63
N ILE A 104 16.85 -16.60 4.43
CA ILE A 104 15.57 -15.97 4.03
C ILE A 104 15.82 -14.58 3.47
N LEU A 105 16.51 -13.72 4.23
CA LEU A 105 16.70 -12.32 3.87
C LEU A 105 17.40 -12.15 2.50
N PRO A 106 18.52 -12.84 2.18
CA PRO A 106 19.15 -12.69 0.86
C PRO A 106 18.28 -13.20 -0.29
N LYS A 107 17.42 -14.21 -0.07
CA LYS A 107 16.50 -14.70 -1.10
C LYS A 107 15.38 -13.69 -1.35
N MET A 108 14.85 -13.10 -0.28
CA MET A 108 13.84 -12.04 -0.38
C MET A 108 14.43 -10.79 -1.03
N ASP A 109 15.62 -10.35 -0.62
CA ASP A 109 16.35 -9.22 -1.23
C ASP A 109 16.59 -9.47 -2.71
N SER A 110 17.01 -10.68 -3.09
CA SER A 110 17.25 -11.03 -4.49
C SER A 110 15.95 -11.04 -5.32
N ALA A 111 14.87 -11.61 -4.80
CA ALA A 111 13.57 -11.61 -5.47
C ALA A 111 13.01 -10.19 -5.61
N PHE A 112 13.08 -9.40 -4.54
CA PHE A 112 12.70 -7.98 -4.55
C PHE A 112 13.53 -7.19 -5.56
N SER A 113 14.86 -7.36 -5.56
CA SER A 113 15.77 -6.71 -6.49
C SER A 113 15.51 -7.07 -7.95
N SER A 114 15.01 -8.27 -8.22
CA SER A 114 14.65 -8.68 -9.59
C SER A 114 13.45 -7.91 -10.16
N ILE A 115 12.60 -7.37 -9.28
CA ILE A 115 11.47 -6.50 -9.63
C ILE A 115 11.95 -5.03 -9.75
N LYS A 116 13.03 -4.66 -9.05
CA LYS A 116 13.50 -3.28 -8.85
C LYS A 116 14.05 -2.65 -10.14
N LYS A 117 13.14 -2.00 -10.87
CA LYS A 117 13.37 -0.82 -11.75
C LYS A 117 12.32 0.26 -11.44
N GLY A 118 12.14 0.59 -10.16
CA GLY A 118 11.13 1.55 -9.70
C GLY A 118 9.69 1.02 -9.62
N LYS A 119 9.50 -0.30 -9.68
CA LYS A 119 8.17 -0.94 -9.71
C LYS A 119 7.72 -1.58 -8.39
N ILE A 120 8.51 -1.47 -7.32
CA ILE A 120 8.13 -1.95 -5.99
C ILE A 120 8.84 -1.11 -4.93
N SER A 121 8.10 -0.62 -3.94
CA SER A 121 8.62 0.17 -2.81
C SER A 121 8.62 -0.60 -1.49
N GLY A 122 7.88 -1.71 -1.42
CA GLY A 122 7.81 -2.55 -0.24
C GLY A 122 6.64 -3.51 -0.30
N PHE A 123 6.45 -4.24 0.79
CA PHE A 123 5.26 -5.06 1.00
C PHE A 123 4.88 -5.13 2.47
N SER A 124 3.66 -5.55 2.75
CA SER A 124 3.11 -5.73 4.10
C SER A 124 2.47 -7.10 4.23
N ILE A 125 2.70 -7.77 5.36
CA ILE A 125 2.05 -9.04 5.72
C ILE A 125 1.01 -8.76 6.79
N HIS A 126 -0.26 -8.95 6.48
CA HIS A 126 -1.37 -8.75 7.41
C HIS A 126 -1.59 -9.98 8.30
N ALA A 127 -2.19 -9.77 9.47
CA ALA A 127 -2.48 -10.84 10.43
C ALA A 127 -3.39 -11.96 9.86
N ASN A 128 -4.18 -11.65 8.83
CA ASN A 128 -5.04 -12.60 8.13
C ASN A 128 -4.33 -13.34 6.96
N GLY A 129 -3.02 -13.15 6.79
CA GLY A 129 -2.23 -13.77 5.71
C GLY A 129 -2.26 -13.03 4.38
N MET A 130 -2.99 -11.91 4.28
CA MET A 130 -2.97 -11.06 3.09
C MET A 130 -1.59 -10.41 2.95
N ILE A 131 -1.08 -10.38 1.71
CA ILE A 131 0.20 -9.74 1.39
C ILE A 131 -0.07 -8.59 0.42
N ASP A 132 0.22 -7.36 0.84
CA ASP A 132 0.07 -6.15 0.03
C ASP A 132 1.43 -5.70 -0.48
N MET A 133 1.66 -5.71 -1.79
CA MET A 133 2.91 -5.21 -2.39
C MET A 133 2.67 -3.85 -3.05
N SER A 134 3.39 -2.83 -2.58
CA SER A 134 3.31 -1.47 -3.11
C SER A 134 4.15 -1.34 -4.37
N VAL A 135 3.54 -1.09 -5.53
CA VAL A 135 4.21 -1.24 -6.85
C VAL A 135 4.34 0.03 -7.67
N GLU A 136 3.51 1.04 -7.44
CA GLU A 136 3.60 2.30 -8.17
C GLU A 136 3.02 3.45 -7.35
N HIS A 137 3.67 4.61 -7.45
CA HIS A 137 3.21 5.86 -6.89
C HIS A 137 3.42 6.97 -7.91
N THR A 138 2.35 7.65 -8.29
CA THR A 138 2.42 8.81 -9.18
C THR A 138 1.67 9.99 -8.59
N PHE A 139 2.16 11.20 -8.86
CA PHE A 139 1.50 12.44 -8.45
C PHE A 139 1.03 13.20 -9.68
N ASN A 140 -0.25 13.56 -9.70
CA ASN A 140 -0.83 14.41 -10.74
C ASN A 140 -0.98 15.84 -10.23
N GLU A 141 -0.08 16.73 -10.65
CA GLU A 141 -0.09 18.15 -10.27
C GLU A 141 -1.40 18.86 -10.65
N LYS A 142 -2.03 18.50 -11.77
CA LYS A 142 -3.24 19.18 -12.26
C LYS A 142 -4.44 18.91 -11.35
N THR A 143 -4.56 17.69 -10.84
CA THR A 143 -5.64 17.29 -9.94
C THR A 143 -5.23 17.34 -8.47
N ASN A 144 -3.94 17.58 -8.19
CA ASN A 144 -3.33 17.51 -6.86
C ASN A 144 -3.66 16.19 -6.15
N CYS A 145 -3.57 15.08 -6.88
CA CYS A 145 -3.88 13.74 -6.39
C CYS A 145 -2.65 12.84 -6.51
N ASP A 146 -2.41 12.07 -5.46
CA ASP A 146 -1.51 10.93 -5.45
C ASP A 146 -2.28 9.68 -5.89
N THR A 147 -1.68 8.88 -6.76
CA THR A 147 -2.19 7.56 -7.17
C THR A 147 -1.24 6.51 -6.66
N TYR A 148 -1.76 5.56 -5.91
CA TYR A 148 -1.02 4.43 -5.34
C TYR A 148 -1.55 3.13 -5.93
N SER A 149 -0.63 2.23 -6.24
CA SER A 149 -0.92 0.96 -6.88
C SER A 149 -0.37 -0.17 -6.03
N SER A 150 -1.18 -1.21 -5.81
CA SER A 150 -0.81 -2.40 -5.04
C SER A 150 -1.17 -3.69 -5.75
N LEU A 151 -0.30 -4.69 -5.63
CA LEU A 151 -0.64 -6.10 -5.89
C LEU A 151 -0.96 -6.76 -4.56
N VAL A 152 -2.24 -7.10 -4.37
CA VAL A 152 -2.73 -7.70 -3.13
C VAL A 152 -2.96 -9.19 -3.35
N TRP A 153 -2.24 -10.00 -2.58
CA TRP A 153 -2.28 -11.45 -2.60
C TRP A 153 -3.08 -11.99 -1.41
N HIS A 154 -3.80 -13.09 -1.63
CA HIS A 154 -4.59 -13.78 -0.61
C HIS A 154 -5.63 -12.87 0.08
N MET A 155 -6.16 -11.88 -0.65
CA MET A 155 -7.18 -10.96 -0.17
C MET A 155 -8.48 -11.73 0.15
N PRO A 156 -9.07 -11.56 1.35
CA PRO A 156 -10.36 -12.17 1.68
C PRO A 156 -11.46 -11.72 0.71
N GLU A 157 -12.36 -12.64 0.33
CA GLU A 157 -13.41 -12.38 -0.68
C GLU A 157 -14.30 -11.17 -0.36
N ASN A 158 -14.49 -10.87 0.92
CA ASN A 158 -15.40 -9.83 1.42
C ASN A 158 -14.70 -8.57 1.95
N LEU A 159 -13.41 -8.36 1.67
CA LEU A 159 -12.74 -7.14 2.10
C LEU A 159 -13.23 -5.96 1.24
N PRO A 160 -13.90 -4.94 1.83
CA PRO A 160 -14.40 -3.81 1.06
C PRO A 160 -13.24 -3.00 0.50
N ILE A 161 -13.38 -2.57 -0.77
CA ILE A 161 -12.46 -1.66 -1.43
C ILE A 161 -13.04 -0.25 -1.31
N ASP A 162 -12.20 0.75 -1.03
CA ASP A 162 -12.63 2.14 -0.92
C ASP A 162 -13.29 2.61 -2.23
N LEU A 163 -14.25 3.52 -2.13
CA LEU A 163 -14.85 4.18 -3.27
C LEU A 163 -13.83 4.95 -4.11
N THR A 164 -12.74 5.43 -3.48
CA THR A 164 -11.60 6.07 -4.16
C THR A 164 -10.56 5.07 -4.65
N ALA A 165 -10.96 3.81 -4.80
CA ALA A 165 -10.14 2.77 -5.37
C ALA A 165 -10.89 1.95 -6.40
N LYS A 166 -10.13 1.28 -7.26
CA LYS A 166 -10.64 0.27 -8.16
C LYS A 166 -9.67 -0.87 -8.27
N ASP A 167 -10.18 -2.05 -8.58
CA ASP A 167 -9.38 -3.25 -8.70
C ASP A 167 -9.69 -4.04 -9.97
N THR A 168 -8.76 -4.94 -10.28
CA THR A 168 -8.98 -6.01 -11.24
C THR A 168 -8.34 -7.29 -10.73
N VAL A 169 -9.00 -8.41 -11.00
CA VAL A 169 -8.49 -9.74 -10.67
C VAL A 169 -7.47 -10.14 -11.72
N LEU A 170 -6.21 -10.34 -11.31
CA LEU A 170 -5.15 -10.83 -12.20
C LEU A 170 -5.06 -12.36 -12.17
N THR A 171 -5.27 -12.96 -10.99
CA THR A 171 -5.36 -14.42 -10.77
C THR A 171 -6.35 -14.71 -9.64
N ASN A 172 -6.64 -15.98 -9.38
CA ASN A 172 -7.49 -16.39 -8.24
C ASN A 172 -6.97 -15.90 -6.89
N GLU A 173 -5.67 -15.60 -6.78
CA GLU A 173 -5.02 -15.21 -5.53
C GLU A 173 -4.50 -13.78 -5.54
N CYS A 174 -4.57 -13.06 -6.67
CA CYS A 174 -3.96 -11.74 -6.84
C CYS A 174 -4.93 -10.74 -7.46
N ARG A 175 -5.07 -9.59 -6.80
CA ARG A 175 -5.76 -8.41 -7.32
C ARG A 175 -4.78 -7.27 -7.50
N TYR A 176 -4.94 -6.51 -8.57
CA TYR A 176 -4.27 -5.22 -8.74
C TYR A 176 -5.26 -4.13 -8.35
N ILE A 177 -4.95 -3.39 -7.28
CA ILE A 177 -5.74 -2.29 -6.77
C ILE A 177 -5.03 -0.95 -7.05
N VAL A 178 -5.80 0.04 -7.48
CA VAL A 178 -5.38 1.41 -7.68
C VAL A 178 -6.20 2.30 -6.77
N HIS A 179 -5.53 3.07 -5.92
CA HIS A 179 -6.10 4.06 -5.01
C HIS A 179 -5.73 5.46 -5.47
N VAL A 180 -6.65 6.41 -5.32
CA VAL A 180 -6.36 7.84 -5.52
C VAL A 180 -6.70 8.61 -4.27
N MET A 181 -5.80 9.49 -3.87
CA MET A 181 -5.97 10.36 -2.71
C MET A 181 -5.57 11.78 -3.05
N LYS A 182 -6.39 12.77 -2.68
CA LYS A 182 -6.03 14.17 -2.84
C LYS A 182 -4.99 14.57 -1.78
N ARG A 183 -3.89 15.19 -2.22
CA ARG A 183 -2.84 15.66 -1.32
C ARG A 183 -3.34 16.80 -0.43
N GLY A 184 -3.09 16.71 0.87
CA GLY A 184 -3.47 17.72 1.86
C GLY A 184 -4.90 17.62 2.40
N ASN A 185 -5.61 16.53 2.11
CA ASN A 185 -6.82 16.13 2.84
C ASN A 185 -6.40 15.07 3.89
N PRO A 186 -6.45 15.37 5.20
CA PRO A 186 -6.39 14.33 6.23
C PRO A 186 -7.64 13.45 6.23
#